data_AF-A0A9Q0QZL8-F1
#
_entry.id   AF-A0A9Q0QZL8-F1
#
_cell.length_a   1.000
_cell.length_b   1.000
_cell.length_c   1.000
_cell.angle_alpha   90.00
_cell.angle_beta   90.00
_cell.angle_gamma   90.00
#
_symmetry.space_group_name_H-M   'P 1'
#
loop_
_entity.id
_entity.type
_entity.pdbx_description
1 polymer ?
#
loop_
_entity_poly.entity_id
_entity_poly.type
_entity_poly.pdbx_seq_one_letter_code
_entity_poly.pdbx_strand_id
1 'polypeptide(L)'
;MRVPSSRVKEWLRSQSLRGGQAFAILEFGAILVCPRKLVELESYSTLVKPADLSSISATSIQCNGITRDTVACAPTFREVVDDIFDLFYGFPSLFLYLAWLILLARRSHLSSAAKGASFVKMVRISVLNDALKSMYNAEKRGKRQVMIRPSSKVSIKFLLVMQKHGYIGEFEYVDDHRSGKIVVELNGRLNKCGVISPRFDVAVADIENWTARLLPSRQFGYIVLTTSAGIMDHEEARRKNVGGKVLGFFY
;
A
#
# COMPACT_ATOMS: atom_id res chain seq x y z
N MET A 1 -5.32 -28.33 -19.61
CA MET A 1 -6.75 -28.59 -19.35
C MET A 1 -7.51 -27.27 -19.51
N ARG A 2 -8.32 -27.13 -20.58
CA ARG A 2 -9.21 -25.98 -20.77
C ARG A 2 -10.30 -26.04 -19.71
N VAL A 3 -10.41 -25.03 -18.87
CA VAL A 3 -11.61 -24.83 -18.04
C VAL A 3 -12.74 -24.49 -19.02
N PRO A 4 -13.88 -25.21 -19.00
CA PRO A 4 -14.95 -24.92 -19.95
C PRO A 4 -15.50 -23.52 -19.71
N SER A 5 -15.50 -22.71 -20.78
CA SER A 5 -16.00 -21.32 -20.88
C SER A 5 -17.33 -21.08 -20.15
N SER A 6 -18.21 -22.08 -20.17
CA SER A 6 -19.52 -22.06 -19.50
C SER A 6 -19.43 -21.91 -17.98
N ARG A 7 -18.48 -22.56 -17.31
CA ARG A 7 -18.38 -22.51 -15.84
C ARG A 7 -17.97 -21.15 -15.29
N VAL A 8 -17.15 -20.40 -16.03
CA VAL A 8 -16.73 -19.05 -15.62
C VAL A 8 -17.85 -18.04 -15.85
N LYS A 9 -18.56 -18.12 -16.99
CA LYS A 9 -19.77 -17.34 -17.24
C LYS A 9 -20.83 -17.61 -16.17
N GLU A 10 -21.03 -18.86 -15.79
CA GLU A 10 -22.01 -19.27 -14.78
C GLU A 10 -21.61 -18.85 -13.37
N TRP A 11 -20.30 -18.91 -13.04
CA TRP A 11 -19.77 -18.38 -11.79
C TRP A 11 -19.93 -16.85 -11.68
N LEU A 12 -19.62 -16.08 -12.74
CA LEU A 12 -19.84 -14.63 -12.77
C LEU A 12 -21.32 -14.26 -12.63
N ARG A 13 -22.20 -15.01 -13.32
CA ARG A 13 -23.67 -14.87 -13.16
C ARG A 13 -24.13 -15.19 -11.74
N SER A 14 -23.48 -16.13 -11.04
CA SER A 14 -23.80 -16.48 -9.65
C SER A 14 -23.36 -15.45 -8.61
N GLN A 15 -22.35 -14.61 -8.91
CA GLN A 15 -21.89 -13.55 -7.99
C GLN A 15 -22.89 -12.40 -7.90
N SER A 16 -23.63 -12.11 -8.97
CA SER A 16 -24.60 -11.01 -9.02
C SER A 16 -25.95 -11.34 -8.35
N LEU A 17 -26.22 -12.61 -8.00
CA LEU A 17 -27.54 -13.09 -7.58
C LEU A 17 -27.61 -13.56 -6.11
N ARG A 18 -26.58 -13.34 -5.29
CA ARG A 18 -26.70 -13.61 -3.85
C ARG A 18 -27.52 -12.49 -3.19
N GLY A 19 -28.84 -12.67 -3.18
CA GLY A 19 -29.76 -11.88 -2.37
C GLY A 19 -29.26 -11.85 -0.92
N GLY A 20 -29.07 -10.64 -0.38
CA GLY A 20 -28.56 -10.41 0.97
C GLY A 20 -27.21 -9.68 1.07
N GLN A 21 -26.57 -9.31 -0.04
CA GLN A 21 -25.39 -8.43 0.02
C GLN A 21 -25.80 -6.96 0.19
N ALA A 22 -25.23 -6.27 1.18
CA ALA A 22 -25.47 -4.85 1.47
C ALA A 22 -24.83 -3.87 0.45
N PHE A 23 -24.35 -4.37 -0.69
CA PHE A 23 -23.57 -3.60 -1.65
C PHE A 23 -24.01 -3.93 -3.08
N ALA A 24 -24.16 -2.90 -3.91
CA ALA A 24 -24.49 -2.99 -5.32
C ALA A 24 -23.34 -2.42 -6.16
N ILE A 25 -22.94 -3.13 -7.22
CA ILE A 25 -21.94 -2.65 -8.18
C ILE A 25 -22.67 -1.73 -9.17
N LEU A 26 -22.29 -0.46 -9.20
CA LEU A 26 -22.91 0.58 -10.05
C LEU A 26 -22.06 0.94 -11.27
N GLU A 27 -20.74 0.75 -11.18
CA GLU A 27 -19.77 1.07 -12.24
C GLU A 27 -18.77 -0.08 -12.33
N PHE A 28 -18.54 -0.56 -13.56
CA PHE A 28 -17.57 -1.61 -13.86
C PHE A 28 -16.54 -1.07 -14.83
N GLY A 29 -15.26 -1.15 -14.45
CA GLY A 29 -14.12 -0.77 -15.27
C GLY A 29 -13.15 -1.93 -15.43
N ALA A 30 -12.65 -2.14 -16.63
CA ALA A 30 -11.62 -3.12 -16.97
C ALA A 30 -10.53 -2.44 -17.79
N ILE A 31 -9.26 -2.75 -17.51
CA ILE A 31 -8.13 -2.25 -18.29
C ILE A 31 -7.27 -3.44 -18.70
N LEU A 32 -6.99 -3.56 -20.00
CA LEU A 32 -6.08 -4.54 -20.56
C LEU A 32 -4.68 -3.93 -20.65
N VAL A 33 -3.71 -4.52 -19.93
CA VAL A 33 -2.32 -4.04 -19.90
C VAL A 33 -1.37 -5.07 -20.48
N CYS A 34 -0.45 -4.64 -21.35
CA CYS A 34 0.61 -5.51 -21.85
C CYS A 34 1.63 -5.82 -20.74
N PRO A 35 1.87 -7.09 -20.37
CA PRO A 35 2.70 -7.43 -19.21
C PRO A 35 4.19 -7.09 -19.39
N ARG A 36 4.67 -6.98 -20.64
CA ARG A 36 6.08 -6.66 -20.94
C ARG A 36 6.38 -5.17 -20.99
N LYS A 37 5.41 -4.36 -21.45
CA LYS A 37 5.60 -2.92 -21.63
C LYS A 37 4.88 -2.09 -20.57
N LEU A 38 3.97 -2.69 -19.79
CA LEU A 38 3.09 -2.02 -18.83
C LEU A 38 2.32 -0.83 -19.45
N VAL A 39 2.02 -0.95 -20.75
CA VAL A 39 1.22 0.02 -21.51
C VAL A 39 -0.21 -0.50 -21.57
N GLU A 40 -1.15 0.41 -21.30
CA GLU A 40 -2.59 0.20 -21.46
C GLU A 40 -2.91 -0.01 -22.94
N LEU A 41 -3.51 -1.16 -23.27
CA LEU A 41 -3.93 -1.50 -24.62
C LEU A 41 -5.37 -1.06 -24.85
N GLU A 42 -6.27 -1.41 -23.93
CA GLU A 42 -7.70 -1.10 -24.03
C GLU A 42 -8.30 -0.87 -22.65
N SER A 43 -9.24 0.07 -22.57
CA SER A 43 -10.01 0.40 -21.37
C SER A 43 -11.49 0.26 -21.65
N TYR A 44 -12.21 -0.48 -20.81
CA TYR A 44 -13.65 -0.60 -20.84
C TYR A 44 -14.24 -0.05 -19.55
N SER A 45 -15.24 0.83 -19.63
CA SER A 45 -15.97 1.36 -18.48
C SER A 45 -17.46 1.43 -18.80
N THR A 46 -18.30 0.87 -17.94
CA THR A 46 -19.76 0.95 -18.10
C THR A 46 -20.48 1.03 -16.77
N LEU A 47 -21.69 1.60 -16.79
CA LEU A 47 -22.61 1.59 -15.67
C LEU A 47 -23.40 0.29 -15.66
N VAL A 48 -23.64 -0.24 -14.46
CA VAL A 48 -24.35 -1.51 -14.27
C VAL A 48 -25.61 -1.25 -13.45
N LYS A 49 -26.75 -1.69 -13.99
CA LYS A 49 -28.03 -1.62 -13.29
C LYS A 49 -28.12 -2.68 -12.19
N PRO A 50 -28.34 -2.30 -10.91
CA PRO A 50 -28.50 -3.25 -9.82
C PRO A 50 -29.87 -3.94 -9.84
N ALA A 51 -29.97 -5.09 -9.16
CA ALA A 51 -31.21 -5.86 -9.07
C ALA A 51 -32.32 -5.14 -8.27
N ASP A 52 -31.94 -4.31 -7.29
CA ASP A 52 -32.88 -3.49 -6.53
C ASP A 52 -32.44 -2.03 -6.50
N LEU A 53 -33.27 -1.15 -7.07
CA LEU A 53 -33.07 0.30 -7.12
C LEU A 53 -33.26 0.99 -5.75
N SER A 54 -33.86 0.31 -4.76
CA SER A 54 -34.08 0.85 -3.42
C SER A 54 -32.78 1.00 -2.61
N SER A 55 -31.75 0.24 -2.97
CA SER A 55 -30.43 0.22 -2.33
C SER A 55 -29.56 1.45 -2.60
N ILE A 56 -29.99 2.34 -3.49
CA ILE A 56 -29.25 3.55 -3.87
C ILE A 56 -29.77 4.73 -3.04
N SER A 57 -29.00 5.13 -2.02
CA SER A 57 -29.31 6.35 -1.25
C SER A 57 -29.18 7.60 -2.14
N ALA A 58 -30.13 8.54 -2.05
CA ALA A 58 -30.08 9.82 -2.77
C ALA A 58 -28.78 10.62 -2.53
N THR A 59 -28.09 10.34 -1.43
CA THR A 59 -26.84 10.98 -1.01
C THR A 59 -25.61 10.49 -1.80
N SER A 60 -25.61 9.24 -2.32
CA SER A 60 -24.47 8.73 -3.12
C SER A 60 -24.43 9.30 -4.54
N ILE A 61 -25.59 9.75 -5.03
CA ILE A 61 -25.82 10.32 -6.37
C ILE A 61 -25.12 11.68 -6.53
N GLN A 62 -25.03 12.47 -5.45
CA GLN A 62 -24.44 13.82 -5.51
C GLN A 62 -22.91 13.84 -5.62
N CYS A 63 -22.21 12.76 -5.28
CA CYS A 63 -20.74 12.77 -5.20
C CYS A 63 -20.03 12.43 -6.52
N ASN A 64 -20.72 11.73 -7.44
CA ASN A 64 -20.12 11.18 -8.67
C ASN A 64 -20.84 11.62 -9.97
N GLY A 65 -21.90 12.44 -9.90
CA GLY A 65 -22.64 12.92 -11.09
C GLY A 65 -23.53 11.87 -11.79
N ILE A 66 -23.69 10.69 -11.20
CA ILE A 66 -24.50 9.58 -11.73
C ILE A 66 -25.95 9.77 -11.25
N THR A 67 -26.90 10.03 -12.16
CA THR A 67 -28.32 10.22 -11.81
C THR A 67 -29.09 8.89 -11.76
N ARG A 68 -30.16 8.82 -10.97
CA ARG A 68 -30.99 7.60 -10.83
C ARG A 68 -31.51 7.10 -12.19
N ASP A 69 -31.87 8.02 -13.07
CA ASP A 69 -32.40 7.70 -14.40
C ASP A 69 -31.31 7.13 -15.32
N THR A 70 -30.07 7.64 -15.24
CA THR A 70 -28.93 7.05 -15.99
C THR A 70 -28.61 5.62 -15.57
N VAL A 71 -28.79 5.27 -14.30
CA VAL A 71 -28.61 3.89 -13.79
C VAL A 71 -29.81 3.01 -14.16
N ALA A 72 -31.02 3.57 -14.22
CA ALA A 72 -32.22 2.83 -14.60
C ALA A 72 -32.19 2.40 -16.08
N CYS A 73 -31.57 3.20 -16.94
CA CYS A 73 -31.35 2.92 -18.37
C CYS A 73 -30.08 2.12 -18.65
N ALA A 74 -29.24 1.85 -17.65
CA ALA A 74 -28.00 1.10 -17.82
C ALA A 74 -28.27 -0.40 -18.08
N PRO A 75 -27.38 -1.09 -18.82
CA PRO A 75 -27.49 -2.52 -19.04
C PRO A 75 -27.37 -3.29 -17.72
N THR A 76 -28.01 -4.45 -17.67
CA THR A 76 -27.88 -5.35 -16.53
C THR A 76 -26.51 -6.00 -16.54
N PHE A 77 -25.98 -6.36 -15.36
CA PHE A 77 -24.68 -7.03 -15.27
C PHE A 77 -24.59 -8.28 -16.15
N ARG A 78 -25.72 -8.96 -16.39
CA ARG A 78 -25.80 -10.15 -17.23
C ARG A 78 -25.49 -9.86 -18.70
N GLU A 79 -25.90 -8.70 -19.21
CA GLU A 79 -25.62 -8.26 -20.59
C GLU A 79 -24.16 -7.81 -20.72
N VAL A 80 -23.68 -7.06 -19.73
CA VAL A 80 -22.30 -6.55 -19.69
C VAL A 80 -21.26 -7.68 -19.59
N VAL A 81 -21.57 -8.78 -18.89
CA VAL A 81 -20.64 -9.92 -18.73
C VAL A 81 -20.29 -10.57 -20.07
N ASP A 82 -21.21 -10.61 -21.04
CA ASP A 82 -20.92 -11.21 -22.33
C ASP A 82 -19.99 -10.30 -23.17
N ASP A 83 -20.18 -8.98 -23.16
CA ASP A 83 -19.28 -8.00 -23.81
C ASP A 83 -17.86 -8.02 -23.22
N ILE A 84 -17.77 -8.06 -21.88
CA ILE A 84 -16.49 -8.18 -21.16
C ILE A 84 -15.78 -9.46 -21.59
N PHE A 85 -16.52 -10.56 -21.68
CA PHE A 85 -15.95 -11.87 -22.01
C PHE A 85 -15.40 -11.89 -23.44
N ASP A 86 -16.10 -11.28 -24.39
CA ASP A 86 -15.65 -11.19 -25.78
C ASP A 86 -14.41 -10.30 -25.92
N LEU A 87 -14.30 -9.21 -25.15
CA LEU A 87 -13.08 -8.38 -25.05
C LEU A 87 -11.86 -9.22 -24.60
N PHE A 88 -12.06 -10.18 -23.69
CA PHE A 88 -10.98 -11.02 -23.16
C PHE A 88 -10.68 -12.29 -23.99
N TYR A 89 -11.59 -12.73 -24.86
CA TYR A 89 -11.44 -14.00 -25.60
C TYR A 89 -10.54 -13.93 -26.84
N GLY A 90 -10.07 -12.75 -27.25
CA GLY A 90 -9.08 -12.59 -28.33
C GLY A 90 -7.66 -13.08 -27.96
N PHE A 91 -7.37 -13.36 -26.69
CA PHE A 91 -6.03 -13.73 -26.22
C PHE A 91 -6.05 -15.03 -25.39
N PRO A 92 -5.79 -16.21 -26.00
CA PRO A 92 -5.92 -17.52 -25.36
C PRO A 92 -4.91 -17.81 -24.24
N SER A 93 -4.04 -16.86 -23.88
CA SER A 93 -2.99 -17.02 -22.86
C SER A 93 -3.22 -16.24 -21.55
N LEU A 94 -4.27 -15.42 -21.45
CA LEU A 94 -4.52 -14.54 -20.29
C LEU A 94 -5.57 -15.04 -19.28
N PHE A 95 -6.10 -16.25 -19.48
CA PHE A 95 -7.27 -16.73 -18.75
C PHE A 95 -7.05 -17.09 -17.27
N LEU A 96 -5.82 -16.98 -16.75
CA LEU A 96 -5.51 -17.32 -15.35
C LEU A 96 -5.27 -16.13 -14.43
N TYR A 97 -5.25 -14.89 -14.93
CA TYR A 97 -4.95 -13.71 -14.09
C TYR A 97 -6.11 -12.72 -13.94
N LEU A 98 -7.17 -12.85 -14.73
CA LEU A 98 -8.17 -11.79 -14.86
C LEU A 98 -9.36 -11.86 -13.89
N ALA A 99 -9.58 -13.02 -13.25
CA ALA A 99 -10.59 -13.15 -12.20
C ALA A 99 -10.20 -12.45 -10.88
N TRP A 100 -8.99 -11.88 -10.78
CA TRP A 100 -8.52 -11.22 -9.56
C TRP A 100 -8.46 -9.69 -9.65
N LEU A 101 -8.59 -9.11 -10.86
CA LEU A 101 -8.30 -7.68 -11.05
C LEU A 101 -9.53 -6.75 -11.14
N ILE A 102 -10.75 -7.27 -11.17
CA ILE A 102 -11.96 -6.41 -11.23
C ILE A 102 -12.88 -6.68 -10.04
N LEU A 103 -12.42 -6.20 -8.89
CA LEU A 103 -13.27 -5.84 -7.75
C LEU A 103 -12.71 -4.58 -7.08
N LEU A 104 -12.24 -3.64 -7.90
CA LEU A 104 -11.99 -2.26 -7.48
C LEU A 104 -13.29 -1.46 -7.61
N ALA A 105 -14.25 -1.77 -6.74
CA ALA A 105 -15.34 -0.86 -6.46
C ALA A 105 -14.74 0.41 -5.83
N ARG A 106 -14.82 1.51 -6.57
CA ARG A 106 -14.36 2.85 -6.21
C ARG A 106 -15.08 3.30 -4.93
N ARG A 107 -14.40 3.16 -3.79
CA ARG A 107 -14.91 3.46 -2.45
C ARG A 107 -14.75 4.95 -2.15
N SER A 108 -15.68 5.80 -2.57
CA SER A 108 -15.79 7.18 -2.08
C SER A 108 -16.70 7.24 -0.85
N HIS A 109 -16.09 7.63 0.27
CA HIS A 109 -16.68 8.09 1.54
C HIS A 109 -17.79 7.25 2.20
N LEU A 110 -17.47 6.60 3.34
CA LEU A 110 -18.02 6.98 4.64
C LEU A 110 -17.46 6.15 5.81
N SER A 111 -17.30 6.92 6.89
CA SER A 111 -17.18 6.60 8.30
C SER A 111 -17.61 5.19 8.77
N SER A 112 -16.76 4.62 9.63
CA SER A 112 -17.11 3.85 10.82
C SER A 112 -18.16 2.73 10.70
N ALA A 113 -17.80 1.59 10.12
CA ALA A 113 -18.22 0.24 10.55
C ALA A 113 -17.67 -0.82 9.57
N ALA A 114 -16.37 -1.12 9.65
CA ALA A 114 -15.77 -2.24 8.92
C ALA A 114 -15.33 -3.33 9.90
N LYS A 115 -16.29 -4.09 10.44
CA LYS A 115 -16.02 -5.42 10.97
C LYS A 115 -16.31 -6.42 9.84
N GLY A 116 -15.28 -7.10 9.36
CA GLY A 116 -15.46 -8.34 8.60
C GLY A 116 -15.07 -8.35 7.12
N ALA A 117 -14.21 -7.45 6.64
CA ALA A 117 -13.48 -7.71 5.40
C ALA A 117 -12.20 -8.49 5.73
N SER A 118 -12.13 -9.76 5.30
CA SER A 118 -10.90 -10.56 5.32
C SER A 118 -9.89 -9.94 4.35
N PHE A 119 -9.19 -8.93 4.85
CA PHE A 119 -8.03 -8.31 4.23
C PHE A 119 -7.04 -9.42 3.85
N VAL A 120 -6.77 -9.61 2.55
CA VAL A 120 -5.67 -10.47 2.11
C VAL A 120 -4.43 -9.98 2.84
N LYS A 121 -3.98 -10.77 3.81
CA LYS A 121 -2.90 -10.40 4.73
C LYS A 121 -1.61 -10.45 3.95
N MET A 122 -1.30 -9.37 3.23
CA MET A 122 -0.02 -9.18 2.56
C MET A 122 1.08 -9.48 3.58
N VAL A 123 2.00 -10.39 3.22
CA VAL A 123 3.07 -10.81 4.12
C VAL A 123 3.96 -9.60 4.39
N ARG A 124 4.19 -9.30 5.68
CA ARG A 124 5.07 -8.20 6.09
C ARG A 124 6.51 -8.59 5.78
N ILE A 125 7.10 -7.96 4.77
CA ILE A 125 8.46 -8.27 4.31
C ILE A 125 9.51 -7.55 5.18
N SER A 126 9.27 -6.30 5.58
CA SER A 126 10.23 -5.55 6.40
C SER A 126 9.56 -4.65 7.44
N VAL A 127 9.68 -5.07 8.70
CA VAL A 127 9.12 -4.35 9.86
C VAL A 127 9.66 -2.92 9.98
N LEU A 128 10.94 -2.70 9.65
CA LEU A 128 11.55 -1.37 9.70
C LEU A 128 10.97 -0.44 8.63
N ASN A 129 10.66 -0.96 7.44
CA ASN A 129 10.11 -0.14 6.35
C ASN A 129 8.68 0.31 6.69
N ASP A 130 7.87 -0.61 7.25
CA ASP A 130 6.52 -0.30 7.71
C ASP A 130 6.54 0.74 8.84
N ALA A 131 7.50 0.63 9.76
CA ALA A 131 7.72 1.58 10.85
C ALA A 131 8.06 2.98 10.33
N LEU A 132 9.12 3.11 9.52
CA LEU A 132 9.58 4.41 9.02
C LEU A 132 8.54 5.05 8.07
N LYS A 133 7.84 4.26 7.24
CA LYS A 133 6.74 4.79 6.42
C LYS A 133 5.60 5.33 7.27
N SER A 134 5.24 4.63 8.35
CA SER A 134 4.18 5.09 9.27
C SER A 134 4.57 6.39 9.97
N MET A 135 5.84 6.53 10.36
CA MET A 135 6.39 7.78 10.93
C MET A 135 6.35 8.93 9.91
N TYR A 136 6.91 8.74 8.72
CA TYR A 136 6.91 9.76 7.67
C TYR A 136 5.50 10.24 7.31
N ASN A 137 4.56 9.30 7.20
CA ASN A 137 3.16 9.63 6.91
C ASN A 137 2.47 10.34 8.08
N ALA A 138 2.87 10.08 9.32
CA ALA A 138 2.35 10.75 10.51
C ALA A 138 2.89 12.18 10.62
N GLU A 139 4.19 12.37 10.41
CA GLU A 139 4.84 13.69 10.36
C GLU A 139 4.27 14.56 9.25
N LYS A 140 4.14 14.02 8.03
CA LYS A 140 3.52 14.73 6.90
C LYS A 140 2.07 15.15 7.19
N ARG A 141 1.37 14.43 8.08
CA ARG A 141 0.01 14.77 8.52
C ARG A 141 0.00 15.69 9.76
N GLY A 142 1.16 16.09 10.30
CA GLY A 142 1.26 16.93 11.49
C GLY A 142 0.80 16.24 12.77
N LYS A 143 0.89 14.91 12.86
CA LYS A 143 0.55 14.18 14.09
C LYS A 143 1.68 14.32 15.10
N ARG A 144 1.33 14.60 16.37
CA ARG A 144 2.29 14.69 17.48
C ARG A 144 2.86 13.35 17.95
N GLN A 145 2.16 12.25 17.67
CA GLN A 145 2.58 10.92 18.08
C GLN A 145 2.25 9.88 17.03
N VAL A 146 3.08 8.84 16.95
CA VAL A 146 2.88 7.69 16.07
C VAL A 146 3.09 6.41 16.85
N MET A 147 2.27 5.42 16.54
CA MET A 147 2.28 4.13 17.19
C MET A 147 2.65 3.04 16.18
N ILE A 148 3.80 2.42 16.40
CA ILE A 148 4.43 1.46 15.49
C ILE A 148 4.15 0.05 15.98
N ARG A 149 3.65 -0.80 15.08
CA ARG A 149 3.39 -2.23 15.32
C ARG A 149 3.71 -3.03 14.05
N PRO A 150 4.56 -4.07 14.11
CA PRO A 150 5.19 -4.69 15.28
C PRO A 150 6.50 -3.98 15.68
N SER A 151 6.93 -4.15 16.93
CA SER A 151 8.25 -3.67 17.38
C SER A 151 9.36 -4.65 16.99
N SER A 152 10.56 -4.14 16.70
CA SER A 152 11.75 -4.97 16.47
C SER A 152 12.97 -4.32 17.13
N LYS A 153 13.96 -5.14 17.55
CA LYS A 153 15.21 -4.63 18.14
C LYS A 153 15.95 -3.67 17.20
N VAL A 154 15.87 -3.92 15.89
CA VAL A 154 16.46 -3.04 14.86
C VAL A 154 15.72 -1.70 14.81
N SER A 155 14.39 -1.70 14.86
CA SER A 155 13.59 -0.47 14.90
C SER A 155 13.91 0.36 16.15
N ILE A 156 14.00 -0.28 17.32
CA ILE A 156 14.34 0.41 18.59
C ILE A 156 15.73 1.05 18.49
N LYS A 157 16.74 0.30 18.02
CA LYS A 157 18.09 0.84 17.83
C LYS A 157 18.16 1.96 16.78
N PHE A 158 17.37 1.87 15.72
CA PHE A 158 17.28 2.92 14.71
C PHE A 158 16.66 4.20 15.29
N LEU A 159 15.58 4.07 16.08
CA LEU A 159 14.95 5.19 16.77
C LEU A 159 15.89 5.84 17.79
N LEU A 160 16.69 5.05 18.53
CA LEU A 160 17.73 5.60 19.41
C LEU A 160 18.72 6.49 18.67
N VAL A 161 19.14 6.12 17.45
CA VAL A 161 20.02 6.97 16.62
C VAL A 161 19.29 8.25 16.22
N MET A 162 18.01 8.18 15.83
CA MET A 162 17.23 9.38 15.48
C MET A 162 17.03 10.31 16.67
N GLN A 163 16.82 9.77 17.89
CA GLN A 163 16.67 10.53 19.12
C GLN A 163 17.97 11.22 19.50
N LYS A 164 19.11 10.53 19.36
CA LYS A 164 20.45 11.09 19.60
C LYS A 164 20.72 12.34 18.77
N HIS A 165 20.25 12.37 17.52
CA HIS A 165 20.38 13.52 16.63
C HIS A 165 19.22 14.53 16.75
N GLY A 166 18.24 14.30 17.64
CA GLY A 166 17.16 15.25 17.94
C GLY A 166 16.09 15.39 16.85
N TYR A 167 15.91 14.38 16.00
CA TYR A 167 14.84 14.35 14.97
C TYR A 167 13.50 13.90 15.54
N ILE A 168 13.53 13.00 16.52
CA ILE A 168 12.36 12.51 17.25
C ILE A 168 12.44 12.94 18.72
N GLY A 169 11.29 12.97 19.39
CA GLY A 169 11.21 13.16 20.83
C GLY A 169 11.48 11.87 21.59
N GLU A 170 10.87 11.75 22.77
CA GLU A 170 10.89 10.52 23.54
C GLU A 170 10.08 9.42 22.85
N PHE A 171 10.48 8.17 23.08
CA PHE A 171 9.69 7.03 22.64
C PHE A 171 9.60 5.99 23.76
N GLU A 172 8.42 5.37 23.86
CA GLU A 172 8.12 4.37 24.87
C GLU A 172 7.93 3.00 24.20
N TYR A 173 8.53 1.98 24.80
CA TYR A 173 8.29 0.58 24.45
C TYR A 173 7.21 -0.01 25.36
N VAL A 174 6.07 -0.38 24.77
CA VAL A 174 4.97 -1.04 25.47
C VAL A 174 4.97 -2.52 25.12
N ASP A 175 5.10 -3.38 26.13
CA ASP A 175 5.06 -4.83 25.94
C ASP A 175 3.61 -5.37 25.97
N ASP A 176 3.23 -6.05 24.89
CA ASP A 176 1.94 -6.71 24.72
C ASP A 176 2.01 -8.22 24.97
N HIS A 177 3.17 -8.76 25.37
CA HIS A 177 3.47 -10.21 25.36
C HIS A 177 3.33 -10.86 23.97
N ARG A 178 3.26 -10.05 22.89
CA ARG A 178 3.16 -10.49 21.50
C ARG A 178 4.38 -10.07 20.69
N SER A 179 4.32 -8.87 20.12
CA SER A 179 5.40 -8.32 19.29
C SER A 179 5.75 -6.89 19.68
N GLY A 180 5.31 -6.45 20.87
CA GLY A 180 5.46 -5.09 21.39
C GLY A 180 4.87 -3.99 20.50
N LYS A 181 4.75 -2.81 21.10
CA LYS A 181 4.33 -1.57 20.42
C LYS A 181 5.33 -0.49 20.79
N ILE A 182 5.62 0.41 19.87
CA ILE A 182 6.44 1.58 20.16
C ILE A 182 5.59 2.82 19.94
N VAL A 183 5.49 3.66 20.95
CA VAL A 183 4.87 4.99 20.84
C VAL A 183 6.02 5.98 20.71
N VAL A 184 6.04 6.75 19.62
CA VAL A 184 7.09 7.73 19.33
C VAL A 184 6.46 9.11 19.29
N GLU A 185 7.05 10.06 20.01
CA GLU A 185 6.73 11.47 19.93
C GLU A 185 7.44 12.14 18.77
N LEU A 186 6.68 12.92 18.01
CA LEU A 186 7.08 13.56 16.76
C LEU A 186 7.19 15.07 16.98
N ASN A 187 8.36 15.63 16.66
CA ASN A 187 8.69 17.04 16.90
C ASN A 187 8.47 17.92 15.66
N GLY A 188 8.11 17.35 14.51
CA GLY A 188 7.93 18.11 13.26
C GLY A 188 9.24 18.49 12.55
N ARG A 189 10.39 17.96 13.00
CA ARG A 189 11.71 18.22 12.38
C ARG A 189 12.07 17.22 11.27
N LEU A 190 11.38 16.09 11.22
CA LEU A 190 11.68 15.01 10.28
C LEU A 190 11.09 15.33 8.90
N ASN A 191 11.96 15.54 7.90
CA ASN A 191 11.52 15.77 6.53
C ASN A 191 11.22 14.46 5.82
N LYS A 192 12.13 13.48 5.89
CA LYS A 192 12.01 12.17 5.26
C LYS A 192 12.81 11.12 6.01
N CYS A 193 12.19 9.97 6.25
CA CYS A 193 12.89 8.77 6.69
C CYS A 193 12.57 7.60 5.75
N GLY A 194 13.57 6.77 5.47
CA GLY A 194 13.41 5.64 4.57
C GLY A 194 14.38 4.51 4.86
N VAL A 195 13.95 3.29 4.53
CA VAL A 195 14.79 2.09 4.53
C VAL A 195 15.31 1.86 3.12
N ILE A 196 16.57 1.47 3.01
CA ILE A 196 17.16 1.06 1.73
C ILE A 196 17.02 -0.45 1.59
N SER A 197 16.49 -0.89 0.45
CA SER A 197 16.26 -2.30 0.13
C SER A 197 16.73 -2.57 -1.30
N PRO A 198 17.58 -3.59 -1.52
CA PRO A 198 18.21 -4.48 -0.54
C PRO A 198 19.27 -3.77 0.33
N ARG A 199 19.72 -4.42 1.41
CA ARG A 199 20.77 -3.88 2.30
C ARG A 199 22.14 -4.11 1.69
N PHE A 200 22.64 -3.09 0.99
CA PHE A 200 23.96 -3.13 0.35
C PHE A 200 25.09 -3.09 1.36
N ASP A 201 26.18 -3.78 1.04
CA ASP A 201 27.45 -3.67 1.75
C ASP A 201 28.14 -2.36 1.38
N VAL A 202 28.68 -1.68 2.39
CA VAL A 202 29.31 -0.37 2.30
C VAL A 202 30.66 -0.45 2.99
N ALA A 203 31.73 -0.34 2.20
CA ALA A 203 33.08 -0.16 2.72
C ALA A 203 33.28 1.28 3.21
N VAL A 204 34.29 1.51 4.06
CA VAL A 204 34.56 2.85 4.63
C VAL A 204 34.80 3.89 3.52
N ALA A 205 35.49 3.50 2.45
CA ALA A 205 35.76 4.37 1.30
C ALA A 205 34.46 4.78 0.56
N ASP A 206 33.45 3.90 0.53
CA ASP A 206 32.22 4.14 -0.22
C ASP A 206 31.19 4.96 0.56
N ILE A 207 31.39 5.19 1.86
CA ILE A 207 30.45 5.95 2.70
C ILE A 207 30.18 7.34 2.09
N GLU A 208 31.21 7.99 1.54
CA GLU A 208 31.08 9.30 0.93
C GLU A 208 30.22 9.29 -0.34
N ASN A 209 30.39 8.27 -1.18
CA ASN A 209 29.58 8.06 -2.38
C ASN A 209 28.10 7.83 -2.03
N TRP A 210 27.84 7.07 -0.96
CA TRP A 210 26.48 6.86 -0.46
C TRP A 210 25.86 8.13 0.12
N THR A 211 26.65 8.93 0.84
CA THR A 211 26.25 10.23 1.42
C THR A 211 25.78 11.16 0.31
N ALA A 212 26.57 11.31 -0.75
CA ALA A 212 26.24 12.18 -1.89
C ALA A 212 24.98 11.75 -2.67
N ARG A 213 24.64 10.46 -2.65
CA ARG A 213 23.47 9.91 -3.37
C ARG A 213 22.17 10.02 -2.57
N LEU A 214 22.24 9.91 -1.25
CA LEU A 214 21.06 9.75 -0.39
C LEU A 214 20.67 11.03 0.36
N LEU A 215 21.68 11.81 0.78
CA LEU A 215 21.45 13.00 1.59
C LEU A 215 21.35 14.24 0.71
N PRO A 216 20.49 15.21 1.06
CA PRO A 216 20.31 16.42 0.27
C PRO A 216 21.50 17.38 0.39
N SER A 217 22.25 17.33 1.49
CA SER A 217 23.47 18.10 1.68
C SER A 217 24.46 17.31 2.55
N ARG A 218 25.74 17.70 2.52
CA ARG A 218 26.79 17.06 3.34
C ARG A 218 26.67 17.38 4.83
N GLN A 219 25.98 18.46 5.18
CA GLN A 219 25.79 18.91 6.57
C GLN A 219 24.43 18.51 7.13
N PHE A 220 23.57 17.87 6.32
CA PHE A 220 22.19 17.62 6.69
C PHE A 220 21.77 16.18 6.40
N GLY A 221 21.28 15.54 7.45
CA GLY A 221 20.81 14.17 7.42
C GLY A 221 21.86 13.14 7.79
N TYR A 222 21.39 11.94 8.08
CA TYR A 222 22.23 10.85 8.52
C TYR A 222 21.86 9.56 7.82
N ILE A 223 22.89 8.80 7.45
CA ILE A 223 22.76 7.42 6.99
C ILE A 223 23.05 6.51 8.19
N VAL A 224 22.20 5.51 8.36
CA VAL A 224 22.34 4.50 9.41
C VAL A 224 22.87 3.20 8.81
N LEU A 225 23.94 2.69 9.42
CA LEU A 225 24.66 1.49 9.01
C LEU A 225 24.56 0.42 10.12
N THR A 226 24.46 -0.85 9.71
CA THR A 226 24.73 -1.99 10.62
C THR A 226 26.18 -2.37 10.46
N THR A 227 26.99 -2.11 11.48
CA THR A 227 28.40 -2.50 11.54
C THR A 227 28.57 -3.67 12.51
N SER A 228 29.76 -4.25 12.56
CA SER A 228 30.14 -5.26 13.56
C SER A 228 30.04 -4.73 15.00
N ALA A 229 30.26 -3.44 15.20
CA ALA A 229 30.14 -2.76 16.49
C ALA A 229 28.71 -2.30 16.84
N GLY A 230 27.72 -2.59 15.99
CA GLY A 230 26.32 -2.26 16.20
C GLY A 230 25.73 -1.34 15.13
N ILE A 231 24.50 -0.86 15.39
CA ILE A 231 23.81 0.09 14.53
C ILE A 231 24.24 1.49 14.94
N MET A 232 24.78 2.25 13.98
CA MET A 232 25.31 3.59 14.19
C MET A 232 25.15 4.43 12.93
N ASP A 233 25.37 5.74 13.06
CA ASP A 233 25.43 6.68 11.95
C ASP A 233 26.74 6.56 11.16
N HIS A 234 26.72 7.07 9.95
CA HIS A 234 27.86 7.09 9.03
C HIS A 234 29.06 7.93 9.53
N GLU A 235 28.86 8.95 10.36
CA GLU A 235 29.97 9.74 10.92
C GLU A 235 30.69 8.96 12.02
N GLU A 236 29.95 8.28 12.89
CA GLU A 236 30.52 7.33 13.86
C GLU A 236 31.24 6.16 13.20
N ALA A 237 30.66 5.60 12.14
CA ALA A 237 31.28 4.53 11.38
C ALA A 237 32.62 4.98 10.77
N ARG A 238 32.70 6.22 10.25
CA ARG A 238 33.94 6.81 9.74
C ARG A 238 34.96 7.04 10.86
N ARG A 239 34.54 7.56 12.02
CA ARG A 239 35.43 7.77 13.19
C ARG A 239 36.03 6.46 13.72
N LYS A 240 35.25 5.39 13.71
CA LYS A 240 35.68 4.05 14.14
C LYS A 240 36.34 3.23 13.02
N ASN A 241 36.43 3.79 11.82
CA ASN A 241 36.97 3.14 10.63
C ASN A 241 36.36 1.75 10.36
N VAL A 242 35.03 1.63 10.49
CA VAL A 242 34.29 0.38 10.28
C VAL A 242 33.24 0.53 9.19
N GLY A 243 33.23 -0.41 8.25
CA GLY A 243 32.17 -0.55 7.25
C GLY A 243 30.99 -1.37 7.78
N GLY A 244 30.02 -1.61 6.92
CA GLY A 244 28.85 -2.39 7.29
C GLY A 244 27.81 -2.49 6.18
N LYS A 245 26.57 -2.72 6.56
CA LYS A 245 25.43 -2.75 5.63
C LYS A 245 24.55 -1.52 5.83
N VAL A 246 24.10 -0.92 4.74
CA VAL A 246 23.18 0.21 4.83
C VAL A 246 21.78 -0.24 5.24
N LEU A 247 21.24 0.41 6.27
CA LEU A 247 19.87 0.17 6.75
C LEU A 247 18.90 1.17 6.14
N GLY A 248 19.23 2.45 6.24
CA GLY A 248 18.30 3.52 5.92
C GLY A 248 18.93 4.89 6.12
N PHE A 249 18.12 5.90 5.88
CA PHE A 249 18.51 7.29 6.03
C PHE A 249 17.35 8.08 6.66
N PHE A 250 17.69 9.18 7.30
CA PHE A 250 16.73 10.16 7.76
C PHE A 250 17.33 11.56 7.66
N TYR A 251 16.47 12.53 7.36
CA TYR A 251 16.76 13.95 7.33
C TYR A 251 15.46 14.76 7.43
#